data_AF-A0A5P9HSV2-F1
#
_entry.id   AF-A0A5P9HSV2-F1
#
_cell.length_a   1.000
_cell.length_b   1.000
_cell.length_c   1.000
_cell.angle_alpha   90.00
_cell.angle_beta   90.00
_cell.angle_gamma   90.00
#
_symmetry.space_group_name_H-M   'P 1'
#
loop_
_entity.id
_entity.type
_entity.pdbx_description
1 polymer ?
#
loop_
_entity_poly.entity_id
_entity_poly.type
_entity_poly.pdbx_seq_one_letter_code
_entity_poly.pdbx_strand_id
1 'polypeptide(L)' 'MDLVKITAFIVALCTSIGLFLFSYFETIRICNQTGKVYGEGMVFGFSLALFFALMANELSS' A
#
# COMPACT_ATOMS: atom_id res chain seq x y z
N MET A 1 -11.77 -20.62 -6.76
CA MET A 1 -11.39 -19.38 -7.48
C MET A 1 -10.75 -19.77 -8.81
N ASP A 2 -11.12 -19.11 -9.91
CA ASP A 2 -10.38 -19.21 -11.17
C ASP A 2 -8.92 -18.81 -11.00
N LEU A 3 -8.02 -19.40 -11.79
CA LEU A 3 -6.58 -19.09 -11.78
C LEU A 3 -6.33 -17.57 -11.91
N VAL A 4 -7.13 -16.89 -12.73
CA VAL A 4 -7.07 -15.44 -12.91
C VAL A 4 -7.37 -14.68 -11.62
N LYS A 5 -8.39 -15.11 -10.86
CA LYS A 5 -8.75 -14.49 -9.58
C LYS A 5 -7.68 -14.69 -8.53
N ILE A 6 -7.07 -15.87 -8.47
CA ILE A 6 -5.97 -16.17 -7.53
C ILE A 6 -4.76 -15.29 -7.83
N THR A 7 -4.37 -15.18 -9.10
CA THR A 7 -3.26 -14.31 -9.51
C THR A 7 -3.54 -12.84 -9.18
N ALA A 8 -4.75 -12.35 -9.48
CA ALA A 8 -5.13 -10.98 -9.17
C ALA A 8 -5.16 -10.70 -7.66
N PHE A 9 -5.61 -11.66 -6.85
CA PHE A 9 -5.57 -11.58 -5.38
C PHE A 9 -4.15 -11.45 -4.85
N ILE A 10 -3.24 -12.32 -5.31
CA ILE A 10 -1.82 -12.30 -4.89
C ILE A 10 -1.17 -10.97 -5.27
N VAL A 11 -1.40 -10.51 -6.50
CA VAL A 11 -0.87 -9.22 -6.96
C VAL A 11 -1.39 -8.08 -6.09
N ALA A 12 -2.71 -8.02 -5.84
CA ALA A 12 -3.31 -6.98 -5.00
C ALA A 12 -2.72 -6.98 -3.57
N LEU A 13 -2.57 -8.16 -2.94
CA LEU A 13 -1.93 -8.26 -1.63
C LEU A 13 -0.47 -7.80 -1.64
N CYS A 14 0.33 -8.28 -2.60
CA CYS A 14 1.73 -7.89 -2.70
C CYS A 14 1.88 -6.38 -2.93
N THR A 15 1.04 -5.78 -3.79
CA THR A 15 1.03 -4.35 -4.03
C THR A 15 0.61 -3.56 -2.78
N SER A 16 -0.42 -4.02 -2.06
CA SER A 16 -0.83 -3.42 -0.79
C SER A 16 0.32 -3.40 0.23
N ILE A 17 0.98 -4.54 0.44
CA ILE A 17 2.10 -4.66 1.38
C ILE A 17 3.27 -3.77 0.93
N GLY A 18 3.61 -3.78 -0.36
CA GLY A 18 4.70 -2.97 -0.90
C GLY A 18 4.47 -1.47 -0.69
N LEU A 19 3.27 -0.97 -1.00
CA LEU A 19 2.88 0.42 -0.80
C LEU A 19 2.86 0.80 0.68
N PHE A 20 2.38 -0.09 1.54
CA PHE A 20 2.36 0.14 2.99
C PHE A 20 3.79 0.28 3.54
N LEU A 21 4.69 -0.64 3.17
CA LEU A 21 6.09 -0.59 3.59
C LEU A 21 6.79 0.66 3.07
N PHE A 22 6.58 1.01 1.79
CA PHE A 22 7.12 2.23 1.21
C PHE A 22 6.68 3.47 2.01
N SER A 23 5.38 3.60 2.27
CA SER A 23 4.81 4.73 3.02
C SER A 23 5.30 4.77 4.46
N TYR A 24 5.48 3.60 5.09
CA TYR A 24 6.00 3.48 6.44
C TYR A 24 7.44 3.98 6.55
N PHE A 25 8.32 3.57 5.63
CA PHE A 25 9.70 4.05 5.62
C PHE A 25 9.79 5.55 5.26
N GLU A 26 8.94 6.03 4.37
CA GLU A 26 8.81 7.46 4.08
C GLU A 26 8.38 8.24 5.33
N THR A 27 7.42 7.72 6.09
CA THR A 27 6.99 8.29 7.37
C THR A 27 8.15 8.41 8.35
N ILE A 28 8.93 7.33 8.54
CA ILE A 28 10.10 7.35 9.43
C ILE A 28 11.09 8.43 8.98
N ARG A 29 11.35 8.53 7.68
CA ARG A 29 12.25 9.54 7.12
C ARG A 29 11.75 10.96 7.39
N ILE A 30 10.44 11.19 7.21
CA ILE A 30 9.78 12.47 7.47
C ILE A 30 9.85 12.81 8.97
N CYS A 31 9.56 11.87 9.85
CA CYS A 31 9.61 12.07 11.30
C CYS A 31 11.02 12.40 11.81
N ASN A 32 12.06 11.88 11.13
CA ASN A 32 13.46 12.15 11.47
C ASN A 32 14.00 13.45 10.84
N GLN A 33 13.26 14.09 9.94
CA GLN A 33 13.67 15.36 9.34
C GLN A 33 13.23 16.56 10.19
N THR A 34 14.13 17.52 10.36
CA THR A 34 13.83 18.82 10.98
C THR A 34 13.53 19.85 9.89
N GLY A 35 12.45 20.61 10.06
CA GLY A 35 12.02 21.64 9.11
C GLY A 35 10.80 21.23 8.28
N LYS A 36 10.63 21.84 7.09
CA LYS A 36 9.52 21.53 6.19
C LYS A 36 9.72 20.14 5.57
N VAL A 37 8.65 19.34 5.61
CA VAL A 37 8.61 17.99 5.06
C VAL A 37 7.53 17.90 3.98
N TYR A 38 7.76 17.09 2.96
CA TYR A 38 6.78 16.79 1.92
C TYR A 38 6.29 15.36 2.13
N GLY A 39 5.07 15.22 2.65
CA GLY A 39 4.47 13.93 3.00
C GLY A 39 3.45 13.40 1.99
N GLU A 40 3.45 13.94 0.78
CA GLU A 40 2.49 13.54 -0.27
C GLU A 40 2.62 12.06 -0.61
N GLY A 41 3.85 11.55 -0.75
CA GLY A 41 4.12 10.14 -1.03
C GLY A 41 3.58 9.22 0.07
N MET A 42 3.76 9.60 1.33
CA MET A 42 3.21 8.88 2.49
C MET A 42 1.68 8.78 2.42
N VAL A 43 1.00 9.91 2.19
CA VAL A 43 -0.47 9.97 2.17
C VAL A 43 -1.04 9.16 1.01
N PHE A 44 -0.47 9.33 -0.19
CA PHE A 44 -0.90 8.56 -1.37
C PHE A 44 -0.61 7.07 -1.22
N GLY A 45 0.56 6.71 -0.73
CA GLY A 45 0.96 5.32 -0.58
C GLY A 45 0.11 4.57 0.44
N PHE A 46 -0.24 5.17 1.59
CA PHE A 46 -1.18 4.53 2.53
C PHE A 46 -2.59 4.39 1.95
N SER A 47 -3.08 5.42 1.24
CA SER A 47 -4.41 5.39 0.62
C SER A 47 -4.50 4.29 -0.45
N LEU A 48 -3.47 4.16 -1.29
CA LEU A 48 -3.40 3.11 -2.30
C LEU A 48 -3.20 1.73 -1.68
N ALA A 49 -2.38 1.60 -0.64
CA ALA A 49 -2.24 0.34 0.09
C ALA A 49 -3.60 -0.15 0.60
N LEU A 50 -4.38 0.73 1.24
CA LEU A 50 -5.73 0.41 1.70
C LEU A 50 -6.65 -0.01 0.54
N PHE A 51 -6.61 0.72 -0.58
CA PHE A 51 -7.39 0.37 -1.77
C PHE A 51 -7.07 -1.04 -2.27
N PHE A 52 -5.80 -1.39 -2.41
CA PHE A 52 -5.40 -2.73 -2.86
C PHE A 52 -5.74 -3.82 -1.83
N ALA A 53 -5.69 -3.53 -0.53
CA ALA A 53 -6.15 -4.45 0.50
C ALA A 53 -7.66 -4.72 0.40
N LEU A 54 -8.47 -3.69 0.19
CA LEU A 54 -9.92 -3.83 0.00
C LEU A 54 -10.22 -4.64 -1.27
N MET A 55 -9.53 -4.35 -2.38
CA MET A 55 -9.66 -5.13 -3.61
C MET A 55 -9.29 -6.60 -3.41
N ALA A 56 -8.21 -6.89 -2.68
CA ALA A 56 -7.85 -8.27 -2.34
C ALA A 56 -8.94 -8.97 -1.51
N ASN A 57 -9.55 -8.26 -0.55
CA ASN A 57 -10.65 -8.82 0.24
C ASN A 57 -11.87 -9.16 -0.63
N GLU A 58 -12.27 -8.28 -1.54
CA GLU A 58 -13.36 -8.52 -2.50
C GLU A 58 -13.06 -9.71 -3.43
N LEU A 59 -11.80 -9.90 -3.83
CA LEU A 59 -11.40 -11.03 -4.67
C LEU A 59 -11.36 -12.37 -3.93
N SER A 60 -11.22 -12.33 -2.60
CA SER A 60 -11.22 -13.51 -1.73
C SER A 60 -12.63 -13.99 -1.36
N SER A 61 -13.63 -13.11 -1.44
CA SER A 61 -15.04 -13.43 -1.18
C SER A 61 -15.71 -14.11 -2.39
#